data_AF-A0A971AUA9-F1
#
_entry.id   AF-A0A971AUA9-F1
#
_cell.length_a   1.000
_cell.length_b   1.000
_cell.length_c   1.000
_cell.angle_alpha   90.00
_cell.angle_beta   90.00
_cell.angle_gamma   90.00
#
_symmetry.space_group_name_H-M   'P 1'
#
loop_
_entity.id
_entity.type
_entity.pdbx_description
1 polymer ?
#
loop_
_entity_poly.entity_id
_entity_poly.type
_entity_poly.pdbx_seq_one_letter_code
_entity_poly.pdbx_strand_id
1 'polypeptide(L)'
;MPDLLTLPEWLGTAVVGAVIAALGYVAKTILEWWAGVREARRARRARLVALRALLQAAKASFEIQNDHAQRLLGMIHRNHPGLGVEGEGYERAFAAAYPQFTPEEMELHGIIRGITIHALREANEAMLQWLREDTYFKAQQRPGTLAGDLAQQLGALEAHLYLWRAKYAAWIPDHPEHALVYLADEQAHGVGFPSGLDELVEQVLAG
;
A
#
# COMPACT_ATOMS: atom_id res chain seq x y z
N MET A 1 53.88 -33.63 43.83
CA MET A 1 52.71 -33.59 42.92
C MET A 1 51.48 -33.58 43.79
N PRO A 2 50.73 -32.48 43.88
CA PRO A 2 49.50 -32.44 44.67
C PRO A 2 48.43 -33.30 43.99
N ASP A 3 47.78 -34.12 44.80
CA ASP A 3 46.69 -35.03 44.44
C ASP A 3 45.51 -34.24 43.86
N LEU A 4 45.12 -34.57 42.64
CA LEU A 4 43.95 -34.00 41.93
C LEU A 4 42.62 -34.64 42.38
N LEU A 5 42.61 -35.45 43.45
CA LEU A 5 41.51 -36.35 43.79
C LEU A 5 40.67 -35.99 45.02
N THR A 6 40.86 -34.82 45.65
CA THR A 6 39.97 -34.36 46.73
C THR A 6 39.37 -33.00 46.44
N LEU A 7 38.53 -32.92 45.39
CA LEU A 7 37.60 -31.81 45.28
C LEU A 7 36.54 -31.95 46.39
N PRO A 8 36.29 -30.92 47.21
CA PRO A 8 35.26 -30.96 48.25
C PRO A 8 33.87 -31.20 47.66
N GLU A 9 33.05 -32.03 48.30
CA GLU A 9 31.69 -32.37 47.83
C GLU A 9 30.82 -31.14 47.56
N TRP A 10 30.95 -30.07 48.38
CA TRP A 10 30.23 -28.81 48.20
C TRP A 10 30.56 -28.10 46.87
N LEU A 11 31.78 -28.31 46.35
CA LEU A 11 32.26 -27.73 45.10
C LEU A 11 31.64 -28.48 43.90
N GLY A 12 31.47 -29.80 44.01
CA GLY A 12 30.71 -30.61 43.04
C GLY A 12 29.24 -30.23 42.97
N THR A 13 28.57 -30.07 44.12
CA THR A 13 27.16 -29.65 44.19
C THR A 13 26.95 -28.23 43.64
N ALA A 14 27.86 -27.30 43.93
CA ALA A 14 27.81 -25.95 43.40
C ALA A 14 27.99 -25.90 41.87
N VAL A 15 28.90 -26.70 41.31
CA VAL A 15 29.10 -26.81 39.85
C VAL A 15 27.87 -27.40 39.16
N VAL A 16 27.27 -28.46 39.71
CA VAL A 16 26.02 -29.04 39.17
C VAL A 16 24.88 -28.02 39.22
N GLY A 17 24.73 -27.30 40.33
CA GLY A 17 23.73 -26.23 40.46
C GLY A 17 23.92 -25.09 39.46
N ALA A 18 25.16 -24.66 39.24
CA ALA A 18 25.50 -23.62 38.26
C ALA A 18 25.21 -24.07 36.81
N VAL A 19 25.51 -25.33 36.47
CA VAL A 19 25.21 -25.91 35.14
C VAL A 19 23.70 -25.98 34.92
N ILE A 20 22.92 -26.43 35.91
CA ILE A 20 21.45 -26.48 35.81
C ILE A 20 20.87 -25.07 35.64
N ALA A 21 21.35 -24.09 36.41
CA ALA A 21 20.92 -22.70 36.28
C ALA A 21 21.25 -22.11 34.90
N ALA A 22 22.45 -22.39 34.38
CA ALA A 22 22.87 -21.97 33.04
C ALA A 22 21.99 -22.59 31.95
N LEU A 23 21.68 -23.90 32.04
CA LEU A 23 20.76 -24.58 31.12
C LEU A 23 19.34 -24.02 31.20
N GLY A 24 18.84 -23.72 32.40
CA GLY A 24 17.55 -23.08 32.60
C GLY A 24 17.49 -21.69 31.95
N TYR A 25 18.56 -20.90 32.08
CA TYR A 25 18.66 -19.59 31.43
C TYR A 25 18.70 -19.70 29.91
N VAL A 26 19.47 -20.64 29.35
CA VAL A 26 19.51 -20.90 27.89
C VAL A 26 18.14 -21.32 27.38
N ALA A 27 17.47 -22.25 28.06
CA ALA A 27 16.12 -22.69 27.68
C ALA A 27 15.10 -21.55 27.72
N LYS A 28 15.13 -20.72 28.77
CA LYS A 28 14.29 -19.51 28.86
C LYS A 28 14.57 -18.54 27.70
N THR A 29 15.85 -18.28 27.40
CA THR A 29 16.25 -17.39 26.32
C THR A 29 15.75 -17.89 24.96
N ILE A 30 15.82 -19.20 24.71
CA ILE A 30 15.28 -19.81 23.49
C ILE A 30 13.76 -19.64 23.41
N LEU A 31 13.04 -19.85 24.52
CA LEU A 31 11.58 -19.69 24.56
C LEU A 31 11.16 -18.23 24.34
N GLU A 32 11.83 -17.28 24.99
CA GLU A 32 11.58 -15.85 24.81
C GLU A 32 11.86 -15.40 23.38
N TRP A 33 12.98 -15.86 22.81
CA TRP A 33 13.29 -15.63 21.40
C TRP A 33 12.20 -16.20 20.48
N TRP A 34 11.76 -17.43 20.71
CA TRP A 34 10.73 -18.07 19.89
C TRP A 34 9.37 -17.37 20.00
N ALA A 35 8.99 -16.94 21.20
CA ALA A 35 7.80 -16.13 21.43
C ALA A 35 7.91 -14.78 20.68
N GLY A 36 9.05 -14.10 20.75
CA GLY A 36 9.33 -12.87 20.02
C GLY A 36 9.23 -13.05 18.50
N VAL A 37 9.78 -14.14 17.95
CA VAL A 37 9.67 -14.47 16.52
C VAL A 37 8.21 -14.70 16.11
N ARG A 38 7.44 -15.43 16.91
CA ARG A 38 6.02 -15.67 16.64
C ARG A 38 5.22 -14.38 16.65
N GLU A 39 5.49 -13.50 17.61
CA GLU A 39 4.79 -12.21 17.71
C GLU A 39 5.15 -11.29 16.56
N ALA A 40 6.43 -11.21 16.18
CA ALA A 40 6.87 -10.46 15.00
C ALA A 40 6.19 -10.96 13.71
N ARG A 41 6.04 -12.28 13.54
CA ARG A 41 5.30 -12.86 12.40
C ARG A 41 3.82 -12.50 12.41
N ARG A 42 3.16 -12.53 13.57
CA ARG A 42 1.74 -12.13 13.70
C ARG A 42 1.56 -10.65 13.38
N ALA A 43 2.40 -9.79 13.94
CA ALA A 43 2.39 -8.36 13.65
C ALA A 43 2.62 -8.10 12.16
N ARG A 44 3.56 -8.83 11.54
CA ARG A 44 3.81 -8.72 10.10
C ARG A 44 2.58 -9.09 9.27
N ARG A 45 1.97 -10.23 9.57
CA ARG A 45 0.77 -10.69 8.89
C ARG A 45 -0.38 -9.70 9.05
N ALA A 46 -0.59 -9.17 10.25
CA ALA A 46 -1.61 -8.16 10.51
C ALA A 46 -1.40 -6.89 9.66
N ARG A 47 -0.15 -6.42 9.54
CA ARG A 47 0.17 -5.27 8.68
C ARG A 47 -0.14 -5.54 7.21
N LEU A 48 0.17 -6.74 6.71
CA LEU A 48 -0.14 -7.13 5.33
C LEU A 48 -1.65 -7.25 5.09
N VAL A 49 -2.40 -7.76 6.06
CA VAL A 49 -3.88 -7.78 5.99
C VAL A 49 -4.43 -6.36 5.93
N ALA A 50 -3.90 -5.42 6.72
CA ALA A 50 -4.30 -4.02 6.65
C ALA A 50 -4.01 -3.41 5.27
N LEU A 51 -2.83 -3.68 4.69
CA LEU A 51 -2.50 -3.23 3.33
C LEU A 51 -3.48 -3.79 2.30
N ARG A 52 -3.78 -5.10 2.35
CA ARG A 52 -4.73 -5.73 1.44
C ARG A 52 -6.12 -5.07 1.51
N ALA A 53 -6.59 -4.77 2.72
CA ALA A 53 -7.87 -4.10 2.90
C ALA A 53 -7.88 -2.69 2.27
N LEU A 54 -6.78 -1.95 2.41
CA LEU A 54 -6.63 -0.63 1.78
C LEU A 54 -6.61 -0.72 0.24
N LEU A 55 -5.86 -1.66 -0.31
CA LEU A 55 -5.81 -1.90 -1.75
C LEU A 55 -7.20 -2.24 -2.32
N GLN A 56 -7.94 -3.13 -1.64
CA GLN A 56 -9.31 -3.49 -2.02
C GLN A 56 -10.27 -2.30 -1.97
N ALA A 57 -10.19 -1.47 -0.92
CA ALA A 57 -11.01 -0.28 -0.79
C ALA A 57 -10.71 0.75 -1.91
N ALA A 58 -9.42 0.97 -2.21
CA ALA A 58 -9.01 1.85 -3.29
C ALA A 58 -9.48 1.33 -4.66
N LYS A 59 -9.32 0.02 -4.91
CA LYS A 59 -9.75 -0.64 -6.15
C LYS A 59 -11.26 -0.52 -6.37
N ALA A 60 -12.06 -0.86 -5.38
CA ALA A 60 -13.52 -0.76 -5.48
C ALA A 60 -13.99 0.69 -5.73
N SER A 61 -13.37 1.65 -5.04
CA SER A 61 -13.68 3.08 -5.25
C SER A 61 -13.30 3.55 -6.65
N PHE A 62 -12.15 3.09 -7.16
CA PHE A 62 -11.67 3.41 -8.49
C PHE A 62 -12.56 2.80 -9.58
N GLU A 63 -12.98 1.55 -9.46
CA GLU A 63 -13.87 0.90 -10.42
C GLU A 63 -15.19 1.66 -10.55
N ILE A 64 -15.83 2.01 -9.43
CA ILE A 64 -17.07 2.80 -9.41
C ILE A 64 -16.85 4.19 -10.03
N GLN A 65 -15.76 4.87 -9.68
CA GLN A 65 -15.43 6.16 -10.26
C GLN A 65 -15.22 6.06 -11.78
N ASN A 66 -14.48 5.06 -12.24
CA ASN A 66 -14.15 4.88 -13.64
C ASN A 66 -15.40 4.57 -14.47
N ASP A 67 -16.35 3.80 -13.95
CA ASP A 67 -17.65 3.58 -14.60
C ASP A 67 -18.42 4.90 -14.78
N HIS A 68 -18.45 5.75 -13.75
CA HIS A 68 -19.03 7.10 -13.85
C HIS A 68 -18.27 7.98 -14.84
N ALA A 69 -16.95 7.93 -14.85
CA ALA A 69 -16.10 8.69 -15.77
C ALA A 69 -16.33 8.28 -17.23
N GLN A 70 -16.43 6.98 -17.52
CA GLN A 70 -16.78 6.47 -18.85
C GLN A 70 -18.16 6.95 -19.29
N ARG A 71 -19.15 6.93 -18.38
CA ARG A 71 -20.49 7.44 -18.67
C ARG A 71 -20.45 8.94 -18.98
N LEU A 72 -19.73 9.74 -18.19
CA LEU A 72 -19.60 11.18 -18.40
C LEU A 72 -18.92 11.49 -19.74
N LEU A 73 -17.82 10.80 -20.05
CA LEU A 73 -17.14 10.94 -21.34
C LEU A 73 -18.07 10.61 -22.51
N GLY A 74 -18.87 9.55 -22.39
CA GLY A 74 -19.89 9.20 -23.38
C GLY A 74 -20.98 10.27 -23.53
N MET A 75 -21.36 10.96 -22.46
CA MET A 75 -22.29 12.10 -22.51
C MET A 75 -21.64 13.29 -23.21
N ILE A 76 -20.39 13.60 -22.87
CA ILE A 76 -19.64 14.71 -23.48
C ILE A 76 -19.53 14.53 -24.99
N HIS A 77 -19.16 13.33 -25.47
CA HIS A 77 -19.07 13.07 -26.90
C HIS A 77 -20.41 13.24 -27.63
N ARG A 78 -21.54 12.90 -26.97
CA ARG A 78 -22.88 13.04 -27.58
C ARG A 78 -23.38 14.48 -27.56
N ASN A 79 -23.20 15.18 -26.44
CA ASN A 79 -23.79 16.49 -26.20
C ASN A 79 -22.91 17.64 -26.73
N HIS A 80 -21.59 17.42 -26.80
CA HIS A 80 -20.60 18.45 -27.15
C HIS A 80 -19.65 18.01 -28.29
N PRO A 81 -20.16 17.57 -29.46
CA PRO A 81 -19.35 17.02 -30.54
C PRO A 81 -18.33 18.00 -31.14
N GLY A 82 -18.47 19.31 -30.89
CA GLY A 82 -17.57 20.36 -31.39
C GLY A 82 -16.33 20.63 -30.52
N LEU A 83 -16.19 19.98 -29.36
CA LEU A 83 -15.09 20.26 -28.42
C LEU A 83 -13.74 19.64 -28.83
N GLY A 84 -13.73 18.68 -29.76
CA GLY A 84 -12.48 18.06 -30.22
C GLY A 84 -11.71 17.30 -29.13
N VAL A 85 -12.43 16.70 -28.17
CA VAL A 85 -11.85 15.93 -27.05
C VAL A 85 -11.68 14.43 -27.37
N GLU A 86 -11.86 14.04 -28.63
CA GLU A 86 -11.73 12.66 -29.06
C GLU A 86 -10.28 12.16 -28.87
N GLY A 87 -10.12 11.06 -28.12
CA GLY A 87 -8.81 10.47 -27.84
C GLY A 87 -8.02 11.18 -26.73
N GLU A 88 -8.57 12.23 -26.10
CA GLU A 88 -8.01 12.80 -24.88
C GLU A 88 -8.40 11.95 -23.66
N GLY A 89 -7.54 11.95 -22.63
CA GLY A 89 -7.85 11.32 -21.34
C GLY A 89 -8.98 12.05 -20.59
N TYR A 90 -9.56 11.38 -19.58
CA TYR A 90 -10.75 11.87 -18.86
C TYR A 90 -10.58 13.30 -18.34
N GLU A 91 -9.45 13.61 -17.69
CA GLU A 91 -9.23 14.93 -17.07
C GLU A 91 -9.31 16.07 -18.07
N ARG A 92 -8.69 15.90 -19.23
CA ARG A 92 -8.66 16.95 -20.24
C ARG A 92 -10.01 17.09 -20.94
N ALA A 93 -10.69 15.97 -21.21
CA ALA A 93 -12.03 15.98 -21.75
C ALA A 93 -13.02 16.68 -20.80
N PHE A 94 -12.96 16.36 -19.50
CA PHE A 94 -13.85 16.94 -18.49
C PHE A 94 -13.57 18.42 -18.31
N ALA A 95 -12.29 18.82 -18.17
CA ALA A 95 -11.94 20.22 -17.97
C ALA A 95 -12.36 21.10 -19.17
N ALA A 96 -12.20 20.62 -20.40
CA ALA A 96 -12.59 21.34 -21.61
C ALA A 96 -14.13 21.50 -21.72
N ALA A 97 -14.88 20.46 -21.32
CA ALA A 97 -16.33 20.44 -21.41
C ALA A 97 -17.04 21.08 -20.20
N TYR A 98 -16.36 21.20 -19.05
CA TYR A 98 -16.92 21.67 -17.78
C TYR A 98 -17.74 22.97 -17.89
N PRO A 99 -17.28 24.02 -18.61
CA PRO A 99 -18.06 25.27 -18.73
C PRO A 99 -19.41 25.10 -19.44
N GLN A 100 -19.59 24.00 -20.18
CA GLN A 100 -20.76 23.72 -21.01
C GLN A 100 -21.56 22.52 -20.51
N PHE A 101 -21.20 21.97 -19.33
CA PHE A 101 -21.92 20.84 -18.76
C PHE A 101 -23.41 21.11 -18.63
N THR A 102 -24.19 20.15 -19.11
CA THR A 102 -25.60 20.03 -18.77
C THR A 102 -25.75 19.75 -17.26
N PRO A 103 -26.93 19.97 -16.67
CA PRO A 103 -27.15 19.66 -15.24
C PRO A 103 -26.81 18.20 -14.87
N GLU A 104 -27.12 17.24 -15.75
CA GLU A 104 -26.83 15.82 -15.51
C GLU A 104 -25.32 15.53 -15.56
N GLU A 105 -24.60 16.15 -16.50
CA GLU A 105 -23.13 16.03 -16.58
C GLU A 105 -22.45 16.63 -15.35
N MET A 106 -22.93 17.80 -14.91
CA MET A 106 -22.43 18.47 -13.71
C MET A 106 -22.64 17.63 -12.44
N GLU A 107 -23.82 16.99 -12.30
CA GLU A 107 -24.09 16.08 -11.20
C GLU A 107 -23.15 14.87 -11.21
N LEU A 108 -22.99 14.23 -12.37
CA LEU A 108 -22.13 13.06 -12.52
C LEU A 108 -20.65 13.41 -12.26
N HIS A 109 -20.17 14.55 -12.74
CA HIS A 109 -18.85 15.08 -12.43
C HIS A 109 -18.67 15.32 -10.93
N GLY A 110 -19.67 15.89 -10.27
CA GLY A 110 -19.70 16.04 -8.82
C GLY A 110 -19.56 14.73 -8.06
N ILE A 111 -20.21 13.66 -8.53
CA ILE A 111 -20.10 12.30 -7.97
C ILE A 111 -18.66 11.77 -8.13
N ILE A 112 -18.11 11.83 -9.34
CA ILE A 112 -16.75 11.37 -9.65
C ILE A 112 -15.74 12.06 -8.72
N ARG A 113 -15.85 13.39 -8.62
CA ARG A 113 -14.99 14.22 -7.78
C ARG A 113 -15.20 13.95 -6.29
N GLY A 114 -16.44 13.71 -5.87
CA GLY A 114 -16.77 13.30 -4.51
C GLY A 114 -16.07 11.99 -4.12
N ILE A 115 -16.05 10.99 -5.02
CA ILE A 115 -15.33 9.72 -4.82
C ILE A 115 -13.82 9.98 -4.68
N THR A 116 -13.24 10.85 -5.51
CA THR A 116 -11.82 11.26 -5.37
C THR A 116 -11.51 11.81 -4.00
N ILE A 117 -12.31 12.77 -3.55
CA ILE A 117 -12.06 13.53 -2.32
C ILE A 117 -12.28 12.66 -1.08
N HIS A 118 -13.34 11.86 -1.05
CA HIS A 118 -13.81 11.21 0.16
C HIS A 118 -13.49 9.72 0.27
N ALA A 119 -13.15 9.05 -0.84
CA ALA A 119 -12.80 7.64 -0.84
C ALA A 119 -11.35 7.42 -1.27
N LEU A 120 -10.99 7.85 -2.48
CA LEU A 120 -9.66 7.59 -3.03
C LEU A 120 -8.55 8.33 -2.27
N ARG A 121 -8.77 9.60 -1.91
CA ARG A 121 -7.79 10.35 -1.09
C ARG A 121 -7.48 9.62 0.21
N GLU A 122 -8.51 9.27 0.96
CA GLU A 122 -8.36 8.65 2.28
C GLU A 122 -7.65 7.30 2.17
N ALA A 123 -8.02 6.47 1.19
CA ALA A 123 -7.35 5.20 0.95
C ALA A 123 -5.88 5.39 0.52
N ASN A 124 -5.60 6.34 -0.38
CA ASN A 124 -4.26 6.63 -0.87
C ASN A 124 -3.35 7.19 0.22
N GLU A 125 -3.85 8.09 1.06
CA GLU A 125 -3.10 8.64 2.20
C GLU A 125 -2.81 7.56 3.25
N ALA A 126 -3.78 6.70 3.55
CA ALA A 126 -3.59 5.57 4.46
C ALA A 126 -2.57 4.56 3.91
N MET A 127 -2.61 4.23 2.61
CA MET A 127 -1.61 3.37 1.98
C MET A 127 -0.21 4.00 2.02
N LEU A 128 -0.10 5.29 1.70
CA LEU A 128 1.16 6.00 1.75
C LEU A 128 1.74 6.03 3.17
N GLN A 129 0.89 6.23 4.18
CA GLN A 129 1.30 6.16 5.57
C GLN A 129 1.78 4.76 5.94
N TRP A 130 1.05 3.72 5.54
CA TRP A 130 1.46 2.33 5.75
C TRP A 130 2.84 2.04 5.16
N LEU A 131 3.10 2.51 3.93
CA LEU A 131 4.39 2.36 3.22
C LEU A 131 5.53 3.11 3.91
N ARG A 132 5.25 4.31 4.43
CA ARG A 132 6.23 5.10 5.19
C ARG A 132 6.65 4.40 6.47
N GLU A 133 5.70 3.80 7.17
CA GLU A 133 5.93 3.09 8.42
C GLU A 133 6.53 1.70 8.23
N ASP A 134 6.46 1.11 7.03
CA ASP A 134 6.97 -0.23 6.79
C ASP A 134 8.45 -0.22 6.38
N THR A 135 9.33 -0.39 7.36
CA THR A 135 10.77 -0.50 7.13
C THR A 135 11.19 -1.88 6.63
N TYR A 136 10.36 -2.91 6.83
CA TYR A 136 10.71 -4.29 6.47
C TYR A 136 10.85 -4.48 4.96
N PHE A 137 9.84 -4.10 4.16
CA PHE A 137 9.93 -4.30 2.70
C PHE A 137 11.01 -3.41 2.07
N LYS A 138 11.26 -2.21 2.62
CA LYS A 138 12.32 -1.31 2.15
C LYS A 138 13.72 -1.95 2.25
N ALA A 139 13.91 -2.91 3.15
CA ALA A 139 15.16 -3.65 3.30
C ALA A 139 15.27 -4.89 2.38
N GLN A 140 14.20 -5.32 1.71
CA GLN A 140 14.19 -6.51 0.86
C GLN A 140 14.53 -6.14 -0.59
N GLN A 141 15.82 -6.11 -0.93
CA GLN A 141 16.29 -5.73 -2.28
C GLN A 141 16.71 -6.91 -3.17
N ARG A 142 16.33 -8.15 -2.83
CA ARG A 142 16.78 -9.35 -3.56
C ARG A 142 15.79 -9.69 -4.70
N PRO A 143 16.12 -9.41 -5.98
CA PRO A 143 15.20 -9.63 -7.10
C PRO A 143 14.91 -11.12 -7.30
N GLY A 144 13.71 -11.47 -7.77
CA GLY A 144 13.31 -12.85 -8.06
C GLY A 144 12.96 -13.67 -6.81
N THR A 145 12.80 -13.01 -5.68
CA THR A 145 12.20 -13.61 -4.48
C THR A 145 10.86 -12.95 -4.22
N LEU A 146 9.88 -13.68 -3.71
CA LEU A 146 8.55 -13.16 -3.42
C LEU A 146 8.58 -11.87 -2.57
N ALA A 147 9.50 -11.80 -1.60
CA ALA A 147 9.68 -10.61 -0.76
C ALA A 147 10.33 -9.43 -1.49
N GLY A 148 11.27 -9.69 -2.41
CA GLY A 148 11.91 -8.66 -3.23
C GLY A 148 10.99 -8.14 -4.32
N ASP A 149 10.22 -9.02 -4.96
CA ASP A 149 9.22 -8.64 -5.96
C ASP A 149 8.12 -7.79 -5.30
N LEU A 150 7.70 -8.15 -4.09
CA LEU A 150 6.74 -7.34 -3.32
C LEU A 150 7.34 -5.99 -2.94
N ALA A 151 8.59 -5.93 -2.51
CA ALA A 151 9.25 -4.67 -2.21
C ALA A 151 9.35 -3.76 -3.44
N GLN A 152 9.62 -4.30 -4.63
CA GLN A 152 9.65 -3.53 -5.87
C GLN A 152 8.27 -2.94 -6.21
N GLN A 153 7.21 -3.76 -6.13
CA GLN A 153 5.84 -3.31 -6.40
C GLN A 153 5.37 -2.27 -5.38
N LEU A 154 5.73 -2.42 -4.10
CA LEU A 154 5.43 -1.44 -3.07
C LEU A 154 6.22 -0.13 -3.26
N GLY A 155 7.45 -0.20 -3.79
CA GLY A 155 8.20 0.99 -4.21
C GLY A 155 7.53 1.73 -5.36
N ALA A 156 7.03 0.99 -6.36
CA ALA A 156 6.24 1.57 -7.45
C ALA A 156 4.92 2.20 -6.95
N LEU A 157 4.24 1.54 -6.01
CA LEU A 157 3.06 2.09 -5.35
C LEU A 157 3.40 3.38 -4.60
N GLU A 158 4.49 3.40 -3.82
CA GLU A 158 4.91 4.59 -3.07
C GLU A 158 5.14 5.78 -4.03
N ALA A 159 5.83 5.55 -5.15
CA ALA A 159 6.04 6.57 -6.18
C ALA A 159 4.71 7.06 -6.82
N HIS A 160 3.83 6.14 -7.17
CA HIS A 160 2.49 6.45 -7.69
C HIS A 160 1.70 7.35 -6.71
N LEU A 161 1.66 6.98 -5.42
CA LEU A 161 0.89 7.70 -4.40
C LEU A 161 1.47 9.10 -4.12
N TYR A 162 2.79 9.28 -4.20
CA TYR A 162 3.41 10.61 -4.11
C TYR A 162 2.99 11.51 -5.26
N LEU A 163 3.02 11.01 -6.50
CA LEU A 163 2.58 11.76 -7.67
C LEU A 163 1.09 12.05 -7.62
N TRP A 164 0.28 11.07 -7.19
CA TRP A 164 -1.16 11.24 -6.99
C TRP A 164 -1.45 12.35 -6.00
N ARG A 165 -0.79 12.35 -4.84
CA ARG A 165 -0.99 13.37 -3.81
C ARG A 165 -0.58 14.76 -4.30
N ALA A 166 0.54 14.87 -5.02
CA ALA A 166 0.98 16.14 -5.58
C ALA A 166 -0.05 16.71 -6.56
N LYS A 167 -0.57 15.86 -7.46
CA LYS A 167 -1.59 16.23 -8.43
C LYS A 167 -2.93 16.57 -7.79
N TYR A 168 -3.35 15.79 -6.79
CA TYR A 168 -4.51 16.10 -5.97
C TYR A 168 -4.39 17.48 -5.35
N ALA A 169 -3.27 17.77 -4.68
CA ALA A 169 -3.07 19.04 -4.00
C ALA A 169 -3.05 20.24 -4.97
N ALA A 170 -2.56 20.04 -6.19
CA ALA A 170 -2.52 21.07 -7.21
C ALA A 170 -3.88 21.34 -7.84
N TRP A 171 -4.68 20.29 -8.11
CA TRP A 171 -5.89 20.42 -8.93
C TRP A 171 -7.16 20.40 -8.10
N ILE A 172 -7.27 19.48 -7.15
CA ILE A 172 -8.57 19.24 -6.54
C ILE A 172 -9.06 20.43 -5.72
N PRO A 173 -8.32 21.07 -4.78
CA PRO A 173 -8.89 22.14 -3.96
C PRO A 173 -9.52 23.30 -4.74
N ASP A 174 -8.83 23.79 -5.77
CA ASP A 174 -9.14 25.10 -6.39
C ASP A 174 -9.66 25.00 -7.83
N HIS A 175 -9.60 23.82 -8.45
CA HIS A 175 -10.05 23.61 -9.83
C HIS A 175 -11.23 22.63 -9.87
N PRO A 176 -12.47 23.12 -9.82
CA PRO A 176 -13.66 22.28 -9.82
C PRO A 176 -13.86 21.49 -11.12
N GLU A 177 -13.24 21.93 -12.23
CA GLU A 177 -13.23 21.27 -13.53
C GLU A 177 -12.43 19.96 -13.54
N HIS A 178 -11.55 19.76 -12.56
CA HIS A 178 -10.74 18.55 -12.42
C HIS A 178 -11.38 17.55 -11.45
N ALA A 179 -11.27 16.26 -11.76
CA ALA A 179 -11.83 15.18 -10.95
C ALA A 179 -10.79 14.15 -10.51
N LEU A 180 -9.60 14.14 -11.10
CA LEU A 180 -8.49 13.20 -10.87
C LEU A 180 -8.88 11.72 -11.00
N VAL A 181 -9.36 11.32 -12.19
CA VAL A 181 -9.78 9.92 -12.46
C VAL A 181 -8.60 8.96 -12.61
N TYR A 182 -7.56 9.34 -13.37
CA TYR A 182 -6.41 8.47 -13.62
C TYR A 182 -5.12 9.27 -13.79
N LEU A 183 -4.02 8.80 -13.19
CA LEU A 183 -2.69 9.41 -13.40
C LEU A 183 -2.05 9.01 -14.72
N ALA A 184 -2.27 7.77 -15.17
CA ALA A 184 -1.58 7.21 -16.33
C ALA A 184 -2.34 7.41 -17.65
N ASP A 185 -3.53 8.00 -17.62
CA ASP A 185 -4.36 8.32 -18.80
C ASP A 185 -3.89 9.61 -19.49
N GLU A 186 -3.01 10.37 -18.82
CA GLU A 186 -2.46 11.61 -19.35
C GLU A 186 -1.16 11.36 -20.11
N GLN A 187 -1.27 11.05 -21.41
CA GLN A 187 -0.14 11.11 -22.36
C GLN A 187 1.15 10.40 -21.88
N ALA A 188 1.02 9.35 -21.05
CA ALA A 188 2.13 8.64 -20.39
C ALA A 188 3.01 9.47 -19.44
N HIS A 189 2.54 10.61 -18.91
CA HIS A 189 3.29 11.44 -17.93
C HIS A 189 3.24 10.91 -16.48
N GLY A 190 2.48 9.84 -16.21
CA GLY A 190 2.28 9.30 -14.87
C GLY A 190 2.89 7.92 -14.64
N VAL A 191 3.22 7.62 -13.37
CA VAL A 191 3.46 6.24 -12.92
C VAL A 191 2.09 5.60 -12.70
N GLY A 192 1.78 4.50 -13.40
CA GLY A 192 0.54 3.75 -13.22
C GLY A 192 0.46 3.10 -11.83
N PHE A 193 -0.76 2.79 -11.39
CA PHE A 193 -0.93 1.94 -10.21
C PHE A 193 -0.33 0.56 -10.51
N PRO A 194 0.49 -0.02 -9.63
CA PRO A 194 1.17 -1.29 -9.90
C PRO A 194 0.17 -2.43 -10.12
N SER A 195 0.28 -3.09 -11.27
CA SER A 195 -0.50 -4.28 -11.58
C SER A 195 0.07 -5.52 -10.88
N GLY A 196 -0.80 -6.43 -10.45
CA GLY A 196 -0.37 -7.68 -9.81
C GLY A 196 -0.02 -7.57 -8.31
N LEU A 197 -0.15 -6.38 -7.71
CA LEU A 197 0.24 -6.16 -6.30
C LEU A 197 -0.70 -6.90 -5.33
N ASP A 198 -2.00 -6.93 -5.61
CA ASP A 198 -2.99 -7.63 -4.80
C ASP A 198 -2.66 -9.13 -4.66
N GLU A 199 -2.38 -9.77 -5.80
CA GLU A 199 -2.03 -11.18 -5.88
C GLU A 199 -0.71 -11.47 -5.14
N LEU A 200 0.25 -10.56 -5.24
CA LEU A 200 1.55 -10.71 -4.60
C LEU A 200 1.45 -10.60 -3.08
N VAL A 201 0.61 -9.69 -2.57
CA VAL A 201 0.29 -9.60 -1.13
C VAL A 201 -0.40 -10.88 -0.65
N GLU A 202 -1.32 -11.44 -1.42
CA GLU A 202 -1.99 -12.69 -1.09
C GLU A 202 -1.03 -13.89 -1.04
N GLN A 203 -0.10 -13.98 -2.00
CA GLN A 203 0.92 -15.02 -2.00
C GLN A 203 1.80 -14.94 -0.74
N VAL A 204 2.21 -13.74 -0.32
CA VAL A 204 3.01 -13.54 0.91
C VAL A 204 2.19 -13.87 2.16
N LEU A 205 0.88 -13.64 2.16
CA LEU A 205 0.00 -14.00 3.27
C LEU A 205 -0.28 -15.51 3.37
N ALA A 206 -0.15 -16.25 2.28
CA ALA A 206 -0.40 -17.68 2.19
C ALA A 206 0.82 -18.54 2.60
N GLY A 207 2.04 -18.01 2.46
CA GLY A 207 3.29 -18.62 2.93
C GLY A 207 3.57 -18.40 4.41
#